data_AF-A0A435FDV5-F1
#
_entry.id   AF-A0A435FDV5-F1
#
_cell.length_a   1.000
_cell.length_b   1.000
_cell.length_c   1.000
_cell.angle_alpha   90.00
_cell.angle_beta   90.00
_cell.angle_gamma   90.00
#
_symmetry.space_group_name_H-M   'P 1'
#
loop_
_entity.id
_entity.type
_entity.pdbx_description
1 polymer ?
#
loop_
_entity_poly.entity_id
_entity_poly.type
_entity_poly.pdbx_seq_one_letter_code
_entity_poly.pdbx_strand_id
1 'polypeptide(L)'
;PVFPRSAVKAIQALPLVESGAADAYGFGNRELALACASHSGEPAHVDLARSMLAKAGLDGSALECGTHWPSNHDAEIALARAGGSPNALHNNCSGKHSGFLCTCVHAGIAHRGYVKPGHGLQDMVRDAMQSVTGAVHGEDQRAIDGCSIPTYAVPLRSFALGFARMATTSGFGPERAKAAK
;
A
#
# COMPACT_ATOMS: atom_id res chain seq x y z
N PRO A 1 11.27 -14.27 14.41
CA PRO A 1 10.86 -13.19 13.47
C PRO A 1 9.50 -13.52 12.85
N VAL A 2 8.70 -12.53 12.48
CA VAL A 2 7.39 -12.75 11.86
C VAL A 2 7.23 -11.88 10.62
N PHE A 3 6.43 -12.35 9.65
CA PHE A 3 6.00 -11.52 8.52
C PHE A 3 4.73 -10.76 8.92
N PRO A 4 4.74 -9.42 8.91
CA PRO A 4 3.60 -8.62 9.36
C PRO A 4 2.45 -8.63 8.35
N ARG A 5 2.77 -8.91 7.08
CA ARG A 5 1.84 -8.86 5.94
C ARG A 5 1.04 -7.55 5.97
N SER A 6 -0.29 -7.63 5.92
CA SER A 6 -1.15 -6.45 5.86
C SER A 6 -1.13 -5.54 7.10
N ALA A 7 -0.53 -5.95 8.23
CA ALA A 7 -0.48 -5.11 9.42
C ALA A 7 0.30 -3.80 9.19
N VAL A 8 1.28 -3.79 8.28
CA VAL A 8 2.22 -2.66 8.12
C VAL A 8 1.87 -1.72 6.98
N LYS A 9 0.67 -1.81 6.40
CA LYS A 9 0.25 -0.98 5.27
C LYS A 9 0.36 0.53 5.55
N ALA A 10 0.08 0.96 6.77
CA ALA A 10 0.29 2.36 7.18
C ALA A 10 1.75 2.81 7.04
N ILE A 11 2.71 1.94 7.36
CA ILE A 11 4.14 2.22 7.16
C ILE A 11 4.48 2.21 5.67
N GLN A 12 3.91 1.25 4.92
CA GLN A 12 4.09 1.16 3.47
C GLN A 12 3.52 2.38 2.72
N ALA A 13 2.55 3.09 3.29
CA ALA A 13 1.96 4.28 2.70
C ALA A 13 2.76 5.57 2.95
N LEU A 14 3.76 5.56 3.86
CA LEU A 14 4.59 6.74 4.13
C LEU A 14 5.19 7.37 2.84
N PRO A 15 5.75 6.61 1.88
CA PRO A 15 6.27 7.18 0.64
C PRO A 15 5.23 7.95 -0.19
N LEU A 16 3.94 7.62 -0.11
CA LEU A 16 2.88 8.37 -0.80
C LEU A 16 2.74 9.79 -0.26
N VAL A 17 2.90 9.97 1.05
CA VAL A 17 2.82 11.29 1.69
C VAL A 17 4.15 12.01 1.62
N GLU A 18 5.25 11.33 1.96
CA GLU A 18 6.60 11.91 2.01
C GLU A 18 7.12 12.38 0.63
N SER A 19 6.67 11.73 -0.45
CA SER A 19 7.02 12.18 -1.81
C SER A 19 6.25 13.43 -2.26
N GLY A 20 5.22 13.86 -1.52
CA GLY A 20 4.30 14.91 -1.94
C GLY A 20 3.19 14.45 -2.90
N ALA A 21 3.17 13.17 -3.28
CA ALA A 21 2.17 12.63 -4.21
C ALA A 21 0.74 12.76 -3.67
N ALA A 22 0.51 12.48 -2.38
CA ALA A 22 -0.80 12.66 -1.75
C ALA A 22 -1.32 14.10 -1.91
N ASP A 23 -0.48 15.09 -1.57
CA ASP A 23 -0.83 16.51 -1.66
C ASP A 23 -1.06 16.93 -3.13
N ALA A 24 -0.20 16.49 -4.04
CA ALA A 24 -0.29 16.82 -5.47
C ALA A 24 -1.57 16.31 -6.13
N TYR A 25 -2.06 15.14 -5.73
CA TYR A 25 -3.33 14.58 -6.23
C TYR A 25 -4.57 15.03 -5.45
N GLY A 26 -4.38 15.80 -4.36
CA GLY A 26 -5.45 16.26 -3.48
C GLY A 26 -6.09 15.14 -2.67
N PHE A 27 -5.30 14.14 -2.27
CA PHE A 27 -5.76 13.02 -1.47
C PHE A 27 -6.01 13.44 -0.02
N GLY A 28 -7.17 13.07 0.51
CA GLY A 28 -7.54 13.29 1.89
C GLY A 28 -7.64 11.98 2.67
N ASN A 29 -8.36 12.02 3.79
CA ASN A 29 -8.48 10.87 4.69
C ASN A 29 -9.05 9.62 4.01
N ARG A 30 -9.90 9.76 2.98
CA ARG A 30 -10.50 8.61 2.29
C ARG A 30 -9.46 7.82 1.52
N GLU A 31 -8.66 8.50 0.70
CA GLU A 31 -7.62 7.89 -0.12
C GLU A 31 -6.47 7.37 0.73
N LEU A 32 -6.07 8.13 1.77
CA LEU A 32 -5.05 7.70 2.72
C LEU A 32 -5.50 6.48 3.53
N ALA A 33 -6.75 6.45 4.01
CA ALA A 33 -7.29 5.27 4.68
C ALA A 33 -7.28 4.04 3.77
N LEU A 34 -7.66 4.20 2.50
CA LEU A 34 -7.66 3.11 1.53
C LEU A 34 -6.24 2.62 1.20
N ALA A 35 -5.25 3.52 1.15
CA ALA A 35 -3.84 3.17 0.98
C ALA A 35 -3.24 2.44 2.20
N CYS A 36 -3.73 2.75 3.40
CA CYS A 36 -3.25 2.22 4.67
C CYS A 36 -3.94 0.93 5.14
N ALA A 37 -4.97 0.42 4.43
CA ALA A 37 -5.83 -0.65 4.93
C ALA A 37 -6.03 -1.81 3.94
N SER A 38 -6.66 -2.88 4.43
CA SER A 38 -7.31 -3.87 3.58
C SER A 38 -8.78 -3.51 3.42
N HIS A 39 -9.30 -3.55 2.20
CA HIS A 39 -10.73 -3.36 1.95
C HIS A 39 -11.41 -4.66 1.54
N SER A 40 -12.75 -4.70 1.65
CA SER A 40 -13.51 -5.93 1.39
C SER A 40 -14.05 -6.05 -0.05
N GLY A 41 -13.66 -5.12 -0.93
CA GLY A 41 -14.01 -5.17 -2.36
C GLY A 41 -15.40 -4.62 -2.68
N GLU A 42 -16.00 -3.87 -1.74
CA GLU A 42 -17.26 -3.17 -1.96
C GLU A 42 -17.13 -2.10 -3.06
N PRO A 43 -18.23 -1.74 -3.74
CA PRO A 43 -18.21 -0.77 -4.84
C PRO A 43 -17.52 0.55 -4.48
N ALA A 44 -17.77 1.10 -3.29
CA ALA A 44 -17.14 2.35 -2.86
C ALA A 44 -15.61 2.25 -2.74
N HIS A 45 -15.07 1.09 -2.37
CA HIS A 45 -13.62 0.85 -2.30
C HIS A 45 -13.03 0.71 -3.71
N VAL A 46 -13.70 -0.05 -4.58
CA VAL A 46 -13.32 -0.23 -5.98
C VAL A 46 -13.31 1.11 -6.73
N ASP A 47 -14.34 1.93 -6.52
CA ASP A 47 -14.48 3.23 -7.16
C ASP A 47 -13.42 4.22 -6.68
N LEU A 48 -13.08 4.18 -5.38
CA LEU A 48 -12.04 5.02 -4.81
C LEU A 48 -10.64 4.61 -5.29
N ALA A 49 -10.33 3.32 -5.34
CA ALA A 49 -9.07 2.86 -5.95
C ALA A 49 -8.96 3.29 -7.42
N ARG A 50 -10.06 3.16 -8.19
CA ARG A 50 -10.12 3.59 -9.59
C ARG A 50 -9.89 5.10 -9.73
N SER A 51 -10.50 5.92 -8.87
CA SER A 51 -10.33 7.37 -8.93
C SER A 51 -8.91 7.81 -8.57
N MET A 52 -8.27 7.15 -7.60
CA MET A 52 -6.86 7.39 -7.27
C MET A 52 -5.96 7.11 -8.48
N LEU A 53 -6.14 5.97 -9.16
CA LEU A 53 -5.37 5.64 -10.38
C LEU A 53 -5.59 6.69 -11.48
N ALA A 54 -6.84 7.11 -11.70
CA ALA A 54 -7.16 8.10 -12.72
C ALA A 54 -6.48 9.46 -12.47
N LYS A 55 -6.29 9.85 -11.20
CA LYS A 55 -5.53 11.07 -10.84
C LYS A 55 -4.07 11.00 -11.28
N ALA A 56 -3.48 9.81 -11.31
CA ALA A 56 -2.14 9.54 -11.83
C ALA A 56 -2.13 9.23 -13.34
N GLY A 57 -3.25 9.40 -14.05
CA GLY A 57 -3.35 9.07 -15.48
C GLY A 57 -3.30 7.57 -15.78
N LEU A 58 -3.62 6.72 -14.81
CA LEU A 58 -3.62 5.26 -14.92
C LEU A 58 -5.04 4.69 -14.80
N ASP A 59 -5.18 3.41 -15.15
CA ASP A 59 -6.38 2.63 -14.93
C ASP A 59 -6.06 1.32 -14.18
N GLY A 60 -7.09 0.48 -13.98
CA GLY A 60 -6.95 -0.79 -13.28
C GLY A 60 -5.95 -1.78 -13.91
N SER A 61 -5.55 -1.61 -15.17
CA SER A 61 -4.57 -2.47 -15.85
C SER A 61 -3.12 -2.23 -15.39
N ALA A 62 -2.88 -1.14 -14.66
CA ALA A 62 -1.61 -0.86 -14.01
C ALA A 62 -1.41 -1.68 -12.72
N LEU A 63 -2.47 -2.24 -12.15
CA LEU A 63 -2.40 -3.01 -10.91
C LEU A 63 -1.79 -4.41 -11.15
N GLU A 64 -0.78 -4.75 -10.34
CA GLU A 64 -0.08 -6.04 -10.38
C GLU A 64 -0.31 -6.86 -9.07
N CYS A 65 -1.33 -6.50 -8.29
CA CYS A 65 -1.70 -7.17 -7.03
C CYS A 65 -2.40 -8.52 -7.19
N GLY A 66 -2.77 -8.89 -8.43
CA GLY A 66 -3.64 -10.02 -8.71
C GLY A 66 -5.12 -9.69 -8.45
N THR A 67 -5.98 -10.69 -8.61
CA THR A 67 -7.44 -10.56 -8.56
C THR A 67 -8.03 -11.59 -7.61
N HIS A 68 -9.03 -11.19 -6.83
CA HIS A 68 -9.91 -12.11 -6.11
C HIS A 68 -11.31 -11.51 -6.00
N TRP A 69 -12.31 -12.33 -5.68
CA TRP A 69 -13.66 -11.88 -5.40
C TRP A 69 -13.69 -10.93 -4.18
N PRO A 70 -14.67 -10.01 -4.09
CA PRO A 70 -14.92 -9.27 -2.85
C PRO A 70 -15.03 -10.22 -1.66
N SER A 71 -14.43 -9.87 -0.53
CA SER A 71 -14.58 -10.64 0.71
C SER A 71 -15.81 -10.22 1.52
N ASN A 72 -16.43 -9.09 1.17
CA ASN A 72 -17.77 -8.76 1.65
C ASN A 72 -18.79 -9.60 0.87
N HIS A 73 -19.58 -10.39 1.58
CA HIS A 73 -20.51 -11.36 0.99
C HIS A 73 -21.61 -10.71 0.13
N ASP A 74 -22.14 -9.56 0.57
CA ASP A 74 -23.17 -8.84 -0.17
C ASP A 74 -22.60 -8.27 -1.47
N ALA A 75 -21.37 -7.74 -1.43
CA ALA A 75 -20.67 -7.24 -2.61
C ALA A 75 -20.33 -8.37 -3.60
N GLU A 76 -19.91 -9.53 -3.10
CA GLU A 76 -19.66 -10.73 -3.91
C GLU A 76 -20.94 -11.18 -4.64
N ILE A 77 -22.04 -11.36 -3.90
CA ILE A 77 -23.33 -11.77 -4.47
C ILE A 77 -23.83 -10.73 -5.48
N ALA A 78 -23.74 -9.44 -5.16
CA ALA A 78 -24.18 -8.38 -6.05
C ALA A 78 -23.40 -8.39 -7.36
N LEU A 79 -22.07 -8.54 -7.31
CA LEU A 79 -21.21 -8.63 -8.48
C LEU A 79 -21.58 -9.85 -9.34
N ALA A 80 -21.77 -11.01 -8.72
CA ALA A 80 -22.13 -12.24 -9.42
C ALA A 80 -23.53 -12.15 -10.06
N ARG A 81 -24.53 -11.62 -9.35
CA ARG A 81 -25.90 -11.44 -9.86
C ARG A 81 -25.99 -10.45 -11.02
N ALA A 82 -25.13 -9.44 -11.02
CA ALA A 82 -25.01 -8.51 -12.13
C ALA A 82 -24.28 -9.10 -13.36
N GLY A 83 -23.85 -10.38 -13.31
CA GLY A 83 -23.07 -11.02 -14.36
C GLY A 83 -21.62 -10.52 -14.45
N GLY A 84 -21.14 -9.83 -13.42
CA GLY A 84 -19.79 -9.30 -13.35
C GLY A 84 -18.74 -10.37 -13.01
N SER A 85 -17.47 -10.01 -13.19
CA SER A 85 -16.32 -10.80 -12.77
C SER A 85 -15.35 -9.92 -11.97
N PRO A 86 -14.64 -10.47 -10.98
CA PRO A 86 -13.67 -9.71 -10.24
C PRO A 86 -12.49 -9.32 -11.14
N ASN A 87 -11.81 -8.26 -10.75
CA ASN A 87 -10.59 -7.76 -11.38
C ASN A 87 -9.65 -7.22 -10.28
N ALA A 88 -8.50 -6.67 -10.66
CA ALA A 88 -7.49 -6.23 -9.71
C ALA A 88 -7.99 -5.16 -8.71
N LEU A 89 -9.02 -4.37 -9.05
CA LEU A 89 -9.62 -3.40 -8.12
C LEU A 89 -10.40 -4.06 -6.98
N HIS A 90 -10.84 -5.30 -7.15
CA HIS A 90 -11.52 -6.06 -6.09
C HIS A 90 -10.52 -6.70 -5.11
N ASN A 91 -9.23 -6.71 -5.45
CA ASN A 91 -8.19 -7.19 -4.55
C ASN A 91 -8.15 -6.32 -3.29
N ASN A 92 -8.09 -6.92 -2.11
CA ASN A 92 -8.13 -6.21 -0.82
C ASN A 92 -6.91 -5.29 -0.59
N CYS A 93 -5.87 -5.41 -1.41
CA CYS A 93 -4.69 -4.56 -1.40
C CYS A 93 -4.72 -3.50 -2.52
N SER A 94 -5.74 -3.47 -3.38
CA SER A 94 -5.76 -2.57 -4.54
C SER A 94 -5.67 -1.08 -4.14
N GLY A 95 -6.20 -0.71 -2.98
CA GLY A 95 -6.04 0.59 -2.35
C GLY A 95 -4.58 1.01 -2.14
N LYS A 96 -3.84 0.22 -1.36
CA LYS A 96 -2.39 0.38 -1.15
C LYS A 96 -1.64 0.44 -2.48
N HIS A 97 -1.98 -0.46 -3.41
CA HIS A 97 -1.32 -0.53 -4.71
C HIS A 97 -1.63 0.68 -5.60
N SER A 98 -2.81 1.29 -5.46
CA SER A 98 -3.14 2.55 -6.12
C SER A 98 -2.29 3.69 -5.56
N GLY A 99 -2.09 3.74 -4.24
CA GLY A 99 -1.13 4.65 -3.62
C GLY A 99 0.29 4.48 -4.15
N PHE A 100 0.78 3.25 -4.22
CA PHE A 100 2.08 2.90 -4.82
C PHE A 100 2.25 3.40 -6.24
N LEU A 101 1.26 3.18 -7.11
CA LEU A 101 1.28 3.62 -8.49
C LEU A 101 1.25 5.16 -8.59
N CYS A 102 0.46 5.83 -7.74
CA CYS A 102 0.45 7.29 -7.65
C CYS A 102 1.83 7.84 -7.26
N THR A 103 2.50 7.22 -6.28
CA THR A 103 3.88 7.56 -5.89
C THR A 103 4.84 7.38 -7.05
N CYS A 104 4.78 6.26 -7.77
CA CYS A 104 5.65 6.02 -8.93
C CYS A 104 5.51 7.14 -9.98
N VAL A 105 4.27 7.42 -10.40
CA VAL A 105 4.02 8.45 -11.42
C VAL A 105 4.47 9.83 -10.96
N HIS A 106 4.17 10.20 -9.71
CA HIS A 106 4.56 11.51 -9.17
C HIS A 106 6.09 11.67 -9.09
N ALA A 107 6.79 10.61 -8.69
CA ALA A 107 8.24 10.61 -8.56
C ALA A 107 8.99 10.40 -9.90
N GLY A 108 8.29 10.26 -11.02
CA GLY A 108 8.90 9.96 -12.32
C GLY A 108 9.52 8.55 -12.42
N ILE A 109 9.10 7.63 -11.55
CA ILE A 109 9.55 6.23 -11.54
C ILE A 109 8.62 5.44 -12.47
N ALA A 110 9.21 4.61 -13.35
CA ALA A 110 8.43 3.69 -14.19
C ALA A 110 7.52 2.82 -13.30
N HIS A 111 6.22 2.80 -13.56
CA HIS A 111 5.28 2.12 -12.66
C HIS A 111 5.18 0.61 -12.92
N ARG A 112 5.61 0.12 -14.10
CA ARG A 112 5.51 -1.30 -14.45
C ARG A 112 6.53 -2.13 -13.67
N GLY A 113 6.08 -3.24 -13.10
CA GLY A 113 6.93 -4.08 -12.26
C GLY A 113 7.12 -3.52 -10.85
N TYR A 114 6.30 -2.57 -10.40
CA TYR A 114 6.41 -1.96 -9.07
C TYR A 114 6.30 -2.95 -7.91
N VAL A 115 5.81 -4.17 -8.15
CA VAL A 115 5.75 -5.23 -7.15
C VAL A 115 7.05 -6.02 -7.04
N LYS A 116 8.04 -5.81 -7.92
CA LYS A 116 9.29 -6.58 -7.95
C LYS A 116 10.29 -6.06 -6.92
N PRO A 117 11.08 -6.95 -6.28
CA PRO A 117 12.24 -6.54 -5.51
C PRO A 117 13.21 -5.71 -6.35
N GLY A 118 13.82 -4.68 -5.76
CA GLY A 118 14.75 -3.77 -6.44
C GLY A 118 14.08 -2.74 -7.35
N HIS A 119 12.75 -2.72 -7.41
CA HIS A 119 12.04 -1.59 -8.00
C HIS A 119 12.12 -0.37 -7.06
N GLY A 120 12.33 0.84 -7.61
CA GLY A 120 12.55 2.06 -6.81
C GLY A 120 11.46 2.31 -5.76
N LEU A 121 10.19 2.05 -6.09
CA LEU A 121 9.11 2.08 -5.11
C LEU A 121 9.31 1.09 -3.94
N GLN A 122 9.69 -0.17 -4.22
CA GLN A 122 9.90 -1.16 -3.16
C GLN A 122 11.13 -0.83 -2.33
N ASP A 123 12.11 -0.13 -2.89
CA ASP A 123 13.22 0.44 -2.12
C ASP A 123 12.72 1.52 -1.16
N MET A 124 11.88 2.46 -1.60
CA MET A 124 11.26 3.45 -0.72
C MET A 124 10.44 2.81 0.41
N VAL A 125 9.65 1.78 0.09
CA VAL A 125 8.84 1.04 1.08
C VAL A 125 9.75 0.31 2.07
N ARG A 126 10.81 -0.35 1.59
CA ARG A 126 11.79 -1.02 2.46
C ARG A 126 12.46 0.00 3.38
N ASP A 127 12.86 1.16 2.88
CA ASP A 127 13.55 2.18 3.67
C ASP A 127 12.62 2.78 4.74
N ALA A 128 11.35 3.04 4.42
CA ALA A 128 10.34 3.42 5.39
C ALA A 128 10.19 2.33 6.48
N MET A 129 10.06 1.07 6.08
CA MET A 129 9.93 -0.06 7.00
C MET A 129 11.15 -0.22 7.91
N GLN A 130 12.38 -0.12 7.38
CA GLN A 130 13.62 -0.20 8.17
C GLN A 130 13.71 0.95 9.17
N SER A 131 13.44 2.18 8.72
CA SER A 131 13.50 3.36 9.56
C SER A 131 12.48 3.31 10.71
N VAL A 132 11.25 2.90 10.42
CA VAL A 132 10.20 2.82 11.44
C VAL A 132 10.49 1.69 12.43
N THR A 133 10.77 0.48 11.93
CA THR A 133 10.94 -0.71 12.79
C THR A 133 12.32 -0.80 13.45
N GLY A 134 13.33 -0.12 12.90
CA GLY A 134 14.73 -0.25 13.31
C GLY A 134 15.34 -1.62 13.01
N ALA A 135 14.67 -2.47 12.22
CA ALA A 135 15.17 -3.78 11.81
C ALA A 135 15.83 -3.71 10.44
N VAL A 136 16.76 -4.63 10.17
CA VAL A 136 17.36 -4.82 8.85
C VAL A 136 16.40 -5.62 7.97
N HIS A 137 16.20 -5.17 6.73
CA HIS A 137 15.33 -5.80 5.73
C HIS A 137 16.18 -6.30 4.56
N GLY A 138 17.02 -7.31 4.83
CA GLY A 138 17.91 -7.92 3.86
C GLY A 138 17.22 -8.99 3.00
N GLU A 139 17.95 -9.52 2.01
CA GLU A 139 17.43 -10.54 1.11
C GLU A 139 17.04 -11.84 1.83
N ASP A 140 17.84 -12.26 2.82
CA ASP A 140 17.57 -13.46 3.63
C ASP A 140 16.33 -13.35 4.51
N GLN A 141 15.80 -12.13 4.70
CA GLN A 141 14.56 -11.88 5.45
C GLN A 141 13.37 -11.63 4.52
N ARG A 142 13.56 -11.64 3.19
CA ARG A 142 12.55 -11.29 2.21
C ARG A 142 11.73 -12.51 1.77
N ALA A 143 10.43 -12.33 1.68
CA ALA A 143 9.50 -13.22 0.99
C ALA A 143 8.58 -12.41 0.07
N ILE A 144 7.71 -13.09 -0.67
CA ILE A 144 6.64 -12.45 -1.47
C ILE A 144 5.32 -12.60 -0.72
N ASP A 145 4.60 -11.48 -0.53
CA ASP A 145 3.27 -11.46 0.07
C ASP A 145 2.20 -11.86 -0.95
N GLY A 146 0.99 -12.20 -0.48
CA GLY A 146 -0.13 -12.64 -1.33
C GLY A 146 -0.63 -11.59 -2.34
N CYS A 147 -0.21 -10.34 -2.20
CA CYS A 147 -0.47 -9.25 -3.17
C CYS A 147 0.75 -8.97 -4.08
N SER A 148 1.69 -9.90 -4.18
CA SER A 148 2.84 -9.90 -5.09
C SER A 148 4.02 -8.99 -4.72
N ILE A 149 3.93 -8.18 -3.66
CA ILE A 149 5.04 -7.31 -3.22
C ILE A 149 6.01 -8.04 -2.28
N PRO A 150 7.25 -7.55 -2.11
CA PRO A 150 8.15 -8.02 -1.08
C PRO A 150 7.59 -7.78 0.33
N THR A 151 7.85 -8.72 1.23
CA THR A 151 7.59 -8.59 2.67
C THR A 151 8.79 -9.11 3.45
N TYR A 152 9.03 -8.56 4.64
CA TYR A 152 10.26 -8.82 5.38
C TYR A 152 9.96 -9.36 6.78
N ALA A 153 10.68 -10.40 7.19
CA ALA A 153 10.60 -10.97 8.51
C ALA A 153 11.31 -10.06 9.52
N VAL A 154 10.60 -9.64 10.56
CA VAL A 154 11.10 -8.69 11.55
C VAL A 154 10.80 -9.20 12.96
N PRO A 155 11.64 -8.91 13.97
CA PRO A 155 11.33 -9.23 15.36
C PRO A 155 10.05 -8.52 15.83
N LEU A 156 9.19 -9.22 16.57
CA LEU A 156 7.91 -8.66 17.05
C LEU A 156 8.11 -7.38 17.88
N ARG A 157 9.18 -7.33 18.68
CA ARG A 157 9.56 -6.13 19.45
C ARG A 157 9.84 -4.91 18.55
N SER A 158 10.47 -5.12 17.41
CA SER A 158 10.75 -4.07 16.43
C SER A 158 9.46 -3.55 15.78
N PHE A 159 8.47 -4.41 15.55
CA PHE A 159 7.14 -3.95 15.11
C PHE A 159 6.41 -3.14 16.18
N ALA A 160 6.38 -3.62 17.42
CA ALA A 160 5.75 -2.89 18.52
C ALA A 160 6.37 -1.49 18.70
N LEU A 161 7.71 -1.41 18.66
CA LEU A 161 8.42 -0.13 18.67
C LEU A 161 8.08 0.73 17.45
N GLY A 162 8.02 0.15 16.25
CA GLY A 162 7.67 0.85 15.03
C GLY A 162 6.28 1.50 15.10
N PHE A 163 5.26 0.78 15.57
CA PHE A 163 3.93 1.38 15.77
C PHE A 163 3.91 2.44 16.86
N ALA A 164 4.65 2.26 17.95
CA ALA A 164 4.79 3.30 18.98
C ALA A 164 5.44 4.57 18.40
N ARG A 165 6.43 4.43 17.51
CA ARG A 165 7.04 5.56 16.80
C ARG A 165 6.11 6.21 15.79
N MET A 166 5.33 5.43 15.03
CA MET A 166 4.29 5.98 14.14
C MET A 166 3.31 6.87 14.93
N ALA A 167 2.84 6.40 16.09
CA ALA A 167 1.88 7.15 16.90
C ALA A 167 2.48 8.38 17.60
N THR A 168 3.74 8.30 18.06
CA THR A 168 4.39 9.36 18.84
C THR A 168 5.28 10.28 18.00
N THR A 169 5.57 9.89 16.75
CA THR A 169 6.59 10.47 15.87
C THR A 169 8.01 10.48 16.44
N SER A 170 8.25 9.73 17.52
CA SER A 170 9.53 9.73 18.22
C SER A 170 10.66 9.17 17.36
N GLY A 171 11.75 9.92 17.24
CA GLY A 171 12.93 9.53 16.47
C GLY A 171 12.80 9.67 14.95
N PHE A 172 11.69 10.24 14.46
CA PHE A 172 11.54 10.58 13.04
C PHE A 172 12.08 11.98 12.74
N GLY A 173 12.64 12.14 11.54
CA GLY A 173 12.89 13.48 10.99
C GLY A 173 11.58 14.21 10.69
N PRO A 174 11.63 15.53 10.41
CA PRO A 174 10.44 16.36 10.28
C PRO A 174 9.45 15.86 9.22
N GLU A 175 9.95 15.45 8.05
CA GLU A 175 9.09 14.95 6.96
C GLU A 175 8.32 13.68 7.36
N ARG A 176 9.01 12.70 7.93
CA ARG A 176 8.38 11.45 8.38
C ARG A 176 7.44 11.65 9.57
N ALA A 177 7.77 12.57 10.46
CA ALA A 177 6.90 12.95 11.57
C ALA A 177 5.61 13.62 11.08
N LYS A 178 5.66 14.41 9.99
CA LYS A 178 4.47 14.99 9.36
C LYS A 178 3.65 13.90 8.66
N ALA A 179 4.29 13.00 7.92
CA ALA A 179 3.63 11.94 7.17
C ALA A 179 2.97 10.86 8.03
N ALA A 180 3.47 10.62 9.24
CA ALA A 180 2.94 9.61 10.16
C ALA A 180 1.70 10.05 10.95
N LYS A 181 1.33 11.34 10.91
CA LYS A 181 0.16 11.90 11.61
C LYS A 181 -1.10 11.77 10.76
#